data_AF-A0A645FQ98-F1
#
_entry.id   AF-A0A645FQ98-F1
#
_cell.length_a   1.000
_cell.length_b   1.000
_cell.length_c   1.000
_cell.angle_alpha   90.00
_cell.angle_beta   90.00
_cell.angle_gamma   90.00
#
_symmetry.space_group_name_H-M   'P 1'
#
loop_
_entity.id
_entity.type
_entity.pdbx_description
1 polymer ?
#
loop_
_entity_poly.entity_id
_entity_poly.type
_entity_poly.pdbx_seq_one_letter_code
_entity_poly.pdbx_strand_id
1 'polypeptide(L)'
;MPESYRSSLDSSNLISQNASLRVPWLTQMFGGSRVNAGLFLALIALFLVWLLMKKTTLGYEIRSVGLNPFASEYAGMSSKRTIVLSMVISGTLAGLGGVVEGLGTYQNFFVQTTSLAIGFDGMAVSLLGSGSAIGVLLSAILFSILKIGGLGMQTGAGVPFEIVNVSIALIIFFIGINFLIRFIMAKFFQGKKQVAVVETIESKSTHQDQEGGNL
;
A
#
# COMPACT_ATOMS: atom_id res chain seq x y z
N MET A 1 10.23 24.19 44.05
CA MET A 1 10.82 23.61 42.83
C MET A 1 10.35 24.47 41.66
N PRO A 2 11.23 24.99 40.79
CA PRO A 2 10.84 25.94 39.74
C PRO A 2 9.97 25.28 38.65
N GLU A 3 8.98 26.00 38.11
CA GLU A 3 7.99 25.51 37.13
C GLU A 3 8.60 25.01 35.80
N SER A 4 9.85 25.36 35.49
CA SER A 4 10.52 25.06 34.22
C SER A 4 10.84 23.58 33.98
N TYR A 5 10.63 22.71 34.98
CA TYR A 5 10.93 21.27 34.90
C TYR A 5 9.68 20.38 34.74
N ARG A 6 8.48 20.96 34.61
CA ARG A 6 7.23 20.19 34.51
C ARG A 6 6.85 19.76 33.07
N SER A 7 7.62 20.12 32.05
CA SER A 7 7.22 19.93 30.63
C SER A 7 8.04 18.89 29.84
N SER A 8 8.80 17.99 30.47
CA SER A 8 9.82 17.20 29.76
C SER A 8 9.87 15.70 30.04
N LEU A 9 8.84 15.10 30.67
CA LEU A 9 8.82 13.64 30.87
C LEU A 9 8.11 12.89 29.73
N ASP A 10 7.21 13.56 28.99
CA ASP A 10 6.35 12.92 27.97
C ASP A 10 6.53 13.51 26.54
N SER A 11 7.42 14.49 26.36
CA SER A 11 7.66 15.13 25.06
C SER A 11 9.12 15.57 24.85
N SER A 12 9.67 15.25 23.68
CA SER A 12 10.97 15.78 23.24
C SER A 12 10.90 17.29 22.94
N ASN A 13 12.05 17.97 22.93
CA ASN A 13 12.16 19.39 22.57
C ASN A 13 11.48 19.71 21.22
N LEU A 14 10.82 20.87 21.16
CA LEU A 14 10.18 21.43 19.95
C LEU A 14 11.19 21.52 18.79
N ILE A 15 10.85 20.91 17.66
CA ILE A 15 11.68 20.92 16.45
C ILE A 15 11.70 22.35 15.86
N SER A 16 12.90 22.84 15.53
CA SER A 16 13.15 24.20 15.00
C SER A 16 12.31 24.53 13.75
N GLN A 17 11.86 25.78 13.62
CA GLN A 17 10.98 26.27 12.54
C GLN A 17 11.52 25.97 11.12
N ASN A 18 12.84 25.89 10.93
CA ASN A 18 13.49 25.58 9.65
C ASN A 18 13.50 24.09 9.28
N ALA A 19 13.26 23.19 10.25
CA ALA A 19 13.18 21.75 10.05
C ALA A 19 11.74 21.25 9.88
N SER A 20 10.76 22.15 10.05
CA SER A 20 9.37 21.83 9.76
C SER A 20 9.15 21.83 8.25
N LEU A 21 8.51 20.80 7.73
CA LEU A 21 8.08 20.77 6.33
C LEU A 21 6.96 21.79 6.06
N ARG A 22 6.60 22.67 7.00
CA ARG A 22 5.61 23.72 6.79
C ARG A 22 6.24 24.86 5.99
N VAL A 23 5.85 24.94 4.72
CA VAL A 23 6.10 26.11 3.87
C VAL A 23 5.07 27.20 4.24
N PRO A 24 5.50 28.34 4.80
CA PRO A 24 4.58 29.37 5.34
C PRO A 24 3.58 29.92 4.30
N TRP A 25 4.00 30.03 3.05
CA TRP A 25 3.16 30.47 1.93
C TRP A 25 2.01 29.49 1.62
N LEU A 26 2.26 28.18 1.71
CA LEU A 26 1.25 27.14 1.45
C LEU A 26 0.23 27.09 2.59
N THR A 27 0.69 27.20 3.84
CA THR A 27 -0.17 27.27 5.02
C THR A 27 -1.09 28.49 4.98
N GLN A 28 -0.62 29.65 4.48
CA GLN A 28 -1.43 30.86 4.31
C GLN A 28 -2.49 30.74 3.19
N MET A 29 -2.16 30.09 2.06
CA MET A 29 -3.14 29.88 0.98
C MET A 29 -4.26 28.92 1.36
N PHE A 30 -4.00 27.96 2.25
CA PHE A 30 -5.01 27.02 2.77
C PHE A 30 -5.60 27.44 4.14
N GLY A 31 -5.55 28.74 4.47
CA GLY A 31 -6.26 29.29 5.63
C GLY A 31 -5.74 28.85 7.00
N GLY A 32 -4.43 28.60 7.14
CA GLY A 32 -3.82 28.13 8.40
C GLY A 32 -3.82 26.60 8.57
N SER A 33 -4.21 25.86 7.54
CA SER A 33 -4.32 24.40 7.60
C SER A 33 -2.95 23.71 7.66
N ARG A 34 -2.89 22.50 8.26
CA ARG A 34 -1.67 21.70 8.51
C ARG A 34 -1.08 21.09 7.23
N VAL A 35 -1.18 21.79 6.11
CA VAL A 35 -0.63 21.38 4.82
C VAL A 35 0.87 21.64 4.85
N ASN A 36 1.63 20.56 4.69
CA ASN A 36 3.08 20.54 4.76
C ASN A 36 3.65 20.18 3.37
N ALA A 37 4.92 20.53 3.10
CA ALA A 37 5.69 20.14 1.93
C ALA A 37 5.76 18.61 1.72
N GLY A 38 5.36 17.83 2.72
CA GLY A 38 5.11 16.39 2.60
C GLY A 38 4.17 16.01 1.46
N LEU A 39 3.21 16.87 1.08
CA LEU A 39 2.34 16.62 -0.07
C LEU A 39 3.13 16.61 -1.40
N PHE A 40 4.06 17.55 -1.57
CA PHE A 40 4.94 17.58 -2.74
C PHE A 40 5.89 16.38 -2.75
N LEU A 41 6.46 16.03 -1.60
CA LEU A 41 7.30 14.85 -1.46
C LEU A 41 6.52 13.57 -1.84
N ALA A 42 5.28 13.45 -1.39
CA ALA A 42 4.41 12.32 -1.71
C ALA A 42 4.09 12.23 -3.21
N LEU A 43 3.82 13.35 -3.88
CA LEU A 43 3.60 13.39 -5.33
C LEU A 43 4.87 13.02 -6.11
N ILE A 44 6.04 13.51 -5.69
CA ILE A 44 7.33 13.14 -6.29
C ILE A 44 7.58 11.65 -6.11
N ALA A 45 7.40 11.12 -4.90
CA ALA A 45 7.56 9.70 -4.61
C ALA A 45 6.59 8.84 -5.45
N LEU A 46 5.33 9.25 -5.58
CA LEU A 46 4.34 8.57 -6.42
C LEU A 46 4.79 8.56 -7.89
N PHE A 47 5.28 9.69 -8.40
CA PHE A 47 5.77 9.80 -9.78
C PHE A 47 7.01 8.92 -10.01
N LEU A 48 7.96 8.92 -9.06
CA LEU A 48 9.15 8.07 -9.11
C LEU A 48 8.78 6.58 -9.12
N VAL A 49 7.86 6.15 -8.26
CA VAL A 49 7.39 4.76 -8.22
C VAL A 49 6.66 4.40 -9.52
N TRP A 50 5.83 5.31 -10.05
CA TRP A 50 5.16 5.10 -11.32
C TRP A 50 6.17 4.94 -12.47
N LEU A 51 7.18 5.80 -12.54
CA LEU A 51 8.23 5.73 -13.54
C LEU A 51 9.05 4.45 -13.41
N LEU A 52 9.46 4.10 -12.19
CA LEU A 52 10.16 2.84 -11.90
C LEU A 52 9.35 1.63 -12.38
N MET A 53 8.05 1.59 -12.07
CA MET A 53 7.19 0.46 -12.44
C MET A 53 6.78 0.41 -13.93
N LYS A 54 6.78 1.53 -14.66
CA LYS A 54 6.35 1.59 -16.08
C LYS A 54 7.50 1.67 -17.07
N LYS A 55 8.63 2.28 -16.71
CA LYS A 55 9.69 2.66 -17.64
C LYS A 55 11.03 1.97 -17.38
N THR A 56 11.22 1.30 -16.24
CA THR A 56 12.52 0.67 -15.89
C THR A 56 12.49 -0.85 -15.98
N THR A 57 13.66 -1.43 -16.24
CA THR A 57 13.89 -2.89 -16.25
C THR A 57 13.65 -3.50 -14.87
N LEU A 58 14.01 -2.79 -13.80
CA LEU A 58 13.75 -3.22 -12.43
C LEU A 58 12.26 -3.44 -12.15
N GLY A 59 11.39 -2.56 -12.64
CA GLY A 59 9.93 -2.73 -12.51
C GLY A 59 9.40 -3.96 -13.25
N TYR A 60 10.02 -4.33 -14.37
CA TYR A 60 9.70 -5.56 -15.11
C TYR A 60 10.17 -6.79 -14.34
N GLU A 61 11.42 -6.80 -13.85
CA GLU A 61 11.94 -7.90 -13.04
C GLU A 61 11.09 -8.15 -11.79
N ILE A 62 10.70 -7.09 -11.07
CA ILE A 62 9.86 -7.19 -9.87
C ILE A 62 8.51 -7.85 -10.19
N ARG A 63 7.87 -7.49 -11.32
CA ARG A 63 6.60 -8.09 -11.73
C ARG A 63 6.75 -9.54 -12.15
N SER A 64 7.80 -9.86 -12.91
CA SER A 64 8.06 -11.22 -13.38
C SER A 64 8.36 -12.16 -12.21
N VAL A 65 9.23 -11.74 -11.28
CA VAL A 65 9.57 -12.50 -10.08
C VAL A 65 8.34 -12.67 -9.16
N GLY A 66 7.47 -11.65 -9.10
CA GLY A 66 6.22 -11.72 -8.33
C GLY A 66 5.19 -12.69 -8.90
N LEU A 67 5.21 -12.99 -10.20
CA LEU A 67 4.33 -13.98 -10.83
C LEU A 67 4.87 -15.41 -10.65
N ASN A 68 6.15 -15.63 -10.94
CA ASN A 68 6.81 -16.91 -10.71
C ASN A 68 8.33 -16.73 -10.56
N PRO A 69 8.90 -16.92 -9.36
CA PRO A 69 10.32 -16.74 -9.12
C PRO A 69 11.19 -17.80 -9.83
N PHE A 70 10.69 -19.04 -9.97
CA PHE A 70 11.43 -20.11 -10.65
C PHE A 70 11.53 -19.83 -12.14
N ALA A 71 10.41 -19.48 -12.78
CA ALA A 71 10.39 -19.14 -14.21
C ALA A 71 11.25 -17.91 -14.51
N SER A 72 11.31 -16.95 -13.59
CA SER A 72 12.15 -15.75 -13.74
C SER A 72 13.64 -16.07 -13.66
N GLU A 73 14.02 -17.03 -12.81
CA GLU A 73 15.41 -17.49 -12.69
C GLU A 73 15.86 -18.25 -13.94
N TYR A 74 14.98 -19.04 -14.55
CA TYR A 74 15.23 -19.65 -15.87
C TYR A 74 15.37 -18.62 -17.00
N ALA A 75 14.71 -17.47 -16.89
CA ALA A 75 14.84 -16.36 -17.85
C ALA A 75 16.10 -15.49 -17.63
N GLY A 76 16.99 -15.88 -16.71
CA GLY A 76 18.24 -15.16 -16.43
C GLY A 76 18.10 -13.98 -15.46
N MET A 77 16.93 -13.80 -14.82
CA MET A 77 16.73 -12.78 -13.79
C MET A 77 17.10 -13.33 -12.41
N SER A 78 17.84 -12.55 -11.61
CA SER A 78 18.20 -12.96 -10.25
C SER A 78 17.06 -12.70 -9.27
N SER A 79 16.19 -13.69 -9.05
CA SER A 79 15.03 -13.60 -8.15
C SER A 79 15.41 -13.10 -6.74
N LYS A 80 16.51 -13.63 -6.16
CA LYS A 80 16.98 -13.22 -4.83
C LYS A 80 17.36 -11.73 -4.77
N ARG A 81 18.07 -11.23 -5.79
CA ARG A 81 18.50 -9.83 -5.85
C ARG A 81 17.30 -8.90 -6.00
N THR A 82 16.36 -9.24 -6.88
CA THR A 82 15.14 -8.46 -7.11
C THR A 82 14.26 -8.39 -5.86
N ILE A 83 14.17 -9.48 -5.08
CA ILE A 83 13.46 -9.51 -3.79
C ILE A 83 14.12 -8.55 -2.79
N VAL A 84 15.44 -8.65 -2.58
CA VAL A 84 16.15 -7.76 -1.64
C VAL A 84 16.03 -6.29 -2.06
N LEU A 85 16.20 -6.00 -3.36
CA LEU A 85 16.10 -4.64 -3.88
C LEU A 85 14.70 -4.05 -3.70
N SER A 86 13.64 -4.83 -3.94
CA SER A 86 12.27 -4.37 -3.73
C SER A 86 11.97 -4.11 -2.25
N MET A 87 12.50 -4.93 -1.35
CA MET A 87 12.38 -4.73 0.10
C MET A 87 13.11 -3.46 0.56
N VAL A 88 14.32 -3.19 0.05
CA VAL A 88 15.05 -1.94 0.33
C VAL A 88 14.26 -0.74 -0.17
N ILE A 89 13.79 -0.75 -1.42
CA ILE A 89 13.00 0.37 -2.00
C ILE A 89 11.75 0.63 -1.15
N SER A 90 10.99 -0.41 -0.80
CA SER A 90 9.81 -0.31 0.06
C SER A 90 10.15 0.27 1.44
N GLY A 91 11.24 -0.19 2.07
CA GLY A 91 11.73 0.34 3.34
C GLY A 91 12.08 1.83 3.27
N THR A 92 12.79 2.27 2.23
CA THR A 92 13.08 3.70 2.01
C THR A 92 11.81 4.53 1.86
N LEU A 93 10.82 4.06 1.09
CA LEU A 93 9.55 4.77 0.90
C LEU A 93 8.73 4.83 2.19
N ALA A 94 8.68 3.75 2.96
CA ALA A 94 8.03 3.72 4.27
C ALA A 94 8.71 4.66 5.27
N GLY A 95 10.05 4.69 5.28
CA GLY A 95 10.84 5.63 6.08
C GLY A 95 10.56 7.09 5.72
N LEU A 96 10.51 7.43 4.43
CA LEU A 96 10.15 8.77 3.95
C LEU A 96 8.74 9.17 4.42
N GLY A 97 7.78 8.25 4.38
CA GLY A 97 6.43 8.48 4.92
C GLY A 97 6.43 8.78 6.42
N GLY A 98 7.21 8.04 7.20
CA GLY A 98 7.39 8.30 8.64
C GLY A 98 8.05 9.64 8.94
N VAL A 99 9.04 10.06 8.14
CA VAL A 99 9.69 11.37 8.26
C VAL A 99 8.71 12.51 7.97
N VAL A 100 7.89 12.37 6.93
CA VAL A 100 6.86 13.36 6.60
C VAL A 100 5.85 13.52 7.73
N GLU A 101 5.40 12.42 8.32
CA GLU A 101 4.44 12.45 9.42
C GLU A 101 5.07 13.01 10.71
N GLY A 102 6.28 12.58 11.06
CA GLY A 102 6.98 13.03 12.27
C GLY A 102 7.39 14.51 12.22
N LEU A 103 8.07 14.94 11.15
CA LEU A 103 8.57 16.30 11.01
C LEU A 103 7.52 17.30 10.49
N GLY A 104 6.51 16.81 9.76
CA GLY A 104 5.45 17.64 9.22
C GLY A 104 4.28 17.83 10.19
N THR A 105 3.72 16.73 10.71
CA THR A 105 2.43 16.76 11.41
C THR A 105 2.57 17.05 12.90
N TYR A 106 3.50 16.38 13.58
CA TYR A 106 3.54 16.43 15.05
C TYR A 106 4.55 17.45 15.61
N GLN A 107 5.63 17.80 14.89
CA GLN A 107 6.68 18.77 15.30
C GLN A 107 7.31 18.52 16.70
N ASN A 108 6.88 17.46 17.39
CA ASN A 108 7.31 16.93 18.68
C ASN A 108 6.97 15.44 18.69
N PHE A 109 7.87 14.61 19.21
CA PHE A 109 7.53 13.24 19.56
C PHE A 109 6.81 13.26 20.91
N PHE A 110 5.48 13.14 20.86
CA PHE A 110 4.66 12.82 22.04
C PHE A 110 4.63 11.31 22.23
N VAL A 111 4.64 10.86 23.47
CA VAL A 111 4.38 9.45 23.81
C VAL A 111 2.93 9.14 23.44
N GLN A 112 2.69 8.64 22.23
CA GLN A 112 1.39 8.11 21.84
C GLN A 112 1.25 6.73 22.47
N THR A 113 0.22 6.57 23.31
CA THR A 113 -0.15 5.30 23.95
C THR A 113 -0.63 4.23 22.96
N THR A 114 -0.69 4.53 21.66
CA THR A 114 -1.23 3.65 20.61
C THR A 114 -0.37 3.71 19.35
N SER A 115 -0.12 2.53 18.76
CA SER A 115 0.60 2.39 17.50
C SER A 115 -0.10 3.17 16.38
N LEU A 116 0.68 3.94 15.61
CA LEU A 116 0.18 4.68 14.44
C LEU A 116 -0.43 3.70 13.41
N ALA A 117 -1.74 3.82 13.16
CA ALA A 117 -2.45 2.98 12.20
C ALA A 117 -2.15 3.31 10.71
N ILE A 118 -1.36 4.36 10.46
CA ILE A 118 -1.07 4.91 9.12
C ILE A 118 -0.51 3.87 8.14
N GLY A 119 0.33 2.93 8.62
CA GLY A 119 0.84 1.84 7.78
C GLY A 119 -0.25 0.86 7.34
N PHE A 120 -1.19 0.55 8.25
CA PHE A 120 -2.32 -0.33 7.97
C PHE A 120 -3.31 0.31 6.99
N ASP A 121 -3.60 1.59 7.19
CA ASP A 121 -4.41 2.36 6.24
C ASP A 121 -3.73 2.44 4.86
N GLY A 122 -2.40 2.59 4.82
CA GLY A 122 -1.64 2.59 3.57
C GLY A 122 -1.74 1.29 2.78
N MET A 123 -1.73 0.13 3.47
CA MET A 123 -1.98 -1.16 2.82
C MET A 123 -3.38 -1.22 2.21
N ALA A 124 -4.40 -0.77 2.95
CA ALA A 124 -5.78 -0.71 2.46
C ALA A 124 -5.95 0.18 1.23
N VAL A 125 -5.35 1.38 1.26
CA VAL A 125 -5.33 2.32 0.13
C VAL A 125 -4.63 1.72 -1.09
N SER A 126 -3.53 0.99 -0.89
CA SER A 126 -2.84 0.29 -1.98
C SER A 126 -3.70 -0.80 -2.62
N LEU A 127 -4.48 -1.52 -1.82
CA LEU A 127 -5.42 -2.54 -2.32
C LEU A 127 -6.55 -1.90 -3.12
N LEU A 128 -7.13 -0.80 -2.64
CA LEU A 128 -8.15 -0.04 -3.39
C LEU A 128 -7.60 0.47 -4.73
N GLY A 129 -6.34 0.90 -4.75
CA GLY A 129 -5.67 1.38 -5.96
C GLY A 129 -5.31 0.28 -6.98
N SER A 130 -5.46 -1.01 -6.64
CA SER A 130 -5.23 -2.17 -7.52
C SER A 130 -3.86 -2.13 -8.24
N GLY A 131 -2.82 -1.67 -7.55
CA GLY A 131 -1.45 -1.59 -8.09
C GLY A 131 -1.25 -0.51 -9.17
N SER A 132 -2.24 0.35 -9.43
CA SER A 132 -2.12 1.50 -10.33
C SER A 132 -1.78 2.76 -9.54
N ALA A 133 -0.77 3.51 -9.97
CA ALA A 133 -0.36 4.75 -9.29
C ALA A 133 -1.51 5.79 -9.22
N ILE A 134 -2.32 5.90 -10.29
CA ILE A 134 -3.47 6.81 -10.31
C ILE A 134 -4.57 6.34 -9.36
N GLY A 135 -4.77 5.03 -9.25
CA GLY A 135 -5.72 4.42 -8.33
C GLY A 135 -5.34 4.68 -6.88
N VAL A 136 -4.04 4.51 -6.55
CA VAL A 136 -3.51 4.82 -5.21
C VAL A 136 -3.70 6.30 -4.86
N LEU A 137 -3.47 7.22 -5.80
CA LEU A 137 -3.67 8.65 -5.58
C LEU A 137 -5.12 8.99 -5.23
N LEU A 138 -6.08 8.52 -6.05
CA LEU A 138 -7.51 8.75 -5.81
C LEU A 138 -7.98 8.11 -4.50
N SER A 139 -7.49 6.91 -4.20
CA SER A 139 -7.79 6.19 -2.96
C SER A 139 -7.28 6.91 -1.72
N ALA A 140 -6.05 7.44 -1.78
CA ALA A 140 -5.45 8.20 -0.69
C ALA A 140 -6.23 9.49 -0.41
N ILE A 141 -6.69 10.19 -1.46
CA ILE A 141 -7.53 11.38 -1.33
C ILE A 141 -8.86 11.03 -0.65
N LEU A 142 -9.53 9.96 -1.10
CA LEU A 142 -10.79 9.51 -0.49
C LEU A 142 -10.61 9.19 1.00
N PHE A 143 -9.60 8.41 1.36
CA PHE A 143 -9.30 8.06 2.74
C PHE A 143 -8.97 9.28 3.60
N SER A 144 -8.20 10.23 3.04
CA SER A 144 -7.83 11.47 3.72
C SER A 144 -9.07 12.34 4.00
N ILE A 145 -9.95 12.50 3.01
CA ILE A 145 -11.21 13.25 3.15
C ILE A 145 -12.10 12.60 4.22
N LEU A 146 -12.26 11.28 4.20
CA LEU A 146 -13.09 10.58 5.19
C LEU A 146 -12.54 10.73 6.61
N LYS A 147 -11.23 10.56 6.80
CA LYS A 147 -10.62 10.70 8.14
C LYS A 147 -10.66 12.14 8.66
N ILE A 148 -10.24 13.11 7.85
CA ILE A 148 -10.17 14.51 8.27
C ILE A 148 -11.57 15.12 8.35
N GLY A 149 -12.43 14.82 7.38
CA GLY A 149 -13.85 15.22 7.40
C GLY A 149 -14.60 14.60 8.56
N GLY A 150 -14.29 13.35 8.91
CA GLY A 150 -14.81 12.67 10.09
C GLY A 150 -14.46 13.36 11.41
N LEU A 151 -13.20 13.79 11.56
CA LEU A 151 -12.79 14.61 12.71
C LEU A 151 -13.54 15.95 12.75
N GLY A 152 -13.74 16.58 11.60
CA GLY A 152 -14.54 17.81 11.49
C GLY A 152 -16.00 17.62 11.94
N MET A 153 -16.62 16.51 11.52
CA MET A 153 -17.99 16.16 11.93
C MET A 153 -18.10 15.84 13.42
N GLN A 154 -17.08 15.25 14.02
CA GLN A 154 -17.02 15.04 15.47
C GLN A 154 -17.00 16.37 16.23
N THR A 155 -16.18 17.33 15.77
CA THR A 155 -16.07 18.65 16.42
C THR A 155 -17.26 19.58 16.18
N GLY A 156 -17.95 19.47 15.03
CA GLY A 156 -19.02 20.39 14.64
C GLY A 156 -20.44 19.86 14.83
N ALA A 157 -20.67 18.57 14.58
CA ALA A 157 -22.01 17.96 14.55
C ALA A 157 -22.21 16.91 15.66
N GLY A 158 -21.20 16.67 16.52
CA GLY A 158 -21.28 15.68 17.61
C GLY A 158 -21.36 14.23 17.13
N VAL A 159 -21.05 13.95 15.86
CA VAL A 159 -21.09 12.60 15.29
C VAL A 159 -19.86 11.83 15.76
N PRO A 160 -20.02 10.63 16.37
CA PRO A 160 -18.88 9.83 16.82
C PRO A 160 -17.98 9.41 15.64
N PHE A 161 -16.66 9.45 15.84
CA PHE A 161 -15.65 9.10 14.82
C PHE A 161 -15.72 7.62 14.41
N GLU A 162 -16.35 6.79 15.24
CA GLU A 162 -16.60 5.38 15.02
C GLU A 162 -17.36 5.12 13.72
N ILE A 163 -18.29 6.00 13.33
CA ILE A 163 -19.07 5.87 12.08
C ILE A 163 -18.16 5.96 10.85
N VAL A 164 -17.14 6.81 10.91
CA VAL A 164 -16.15 7.00 9.84
C VAL A 164 -15.26 5.76 9.75
N ASN A 165 -14.81 5.23 10.89
CA ASN A 165 -14.01 4.00 10.93
C ASN A 165 -14.77 2.79 10.38
N VAL A 166 -16.05 2.65 10.71
CA VAL A 166 -16.91 1.58 10.14
C VAL A 166 -17.04 1.76 8.62
N SER A 167 -17.22 2.99 8.14
CA SER A 167 -17.29 3.27 6.70
C SER A 167 -16.00 2.89 5.97
N ILE A 168 -14.84 3.22 6.53
CA ILE A 168 -13.53 2.82 6.00
C ILE A 168 -13.40 1.29 5.98
N ALA A 169 -13.79 0.61 7.06
CA ALA A 169 -13.76 -0.84 7.14
C ALA A 169 -14.66 -1.51 6.08
N LEU A 170 -15.86 -0.96 5.84
CA LEU A 170 -16.76 -1.45 4.80
C LEU A 170 -16.15 -1.29 3.40
N ILE A 171 -15.50 -0.16 3.11
CA ILE A 171 -14.80 0.04 1.83
C ILE A 171 -13.73 -1.05 1.63
N ILE A 172 -12.88 -1.28 2.64
CA ILE A 172 -11.84 -2.31 2.62
C ILE A 172 -12.45 -3.70 2.41
N PHE A 173 -13.53 -4.00 3.13
CA PHE A 173 -14.25 -5.26 3.03
C PHE A 173 -14.80 -5.51 1.62
N PHE A 174 -15.44 -4.52 1.00
CA PHE A 174 -15.97 -4.66 -0.37
C PHE A 174 -14.86 -4.86 -1.41
N ILE A 175 -13.72 -4.19 -1.27
CA ILE A 175 -12.56 -4.41 -2.15
C ILE A 175 -12.02 -5.83 -1.98
N GLY A 176 -11.86 -6.28 -0.72
CA GLY A 176 -11.41 -7.62 -0.39
C GLY A 176 -12.33 -8.71 -0.95
N ILE A 177 -13.65 -8.49 -0.89
CA ILE A 177 -14.64 -9.40 -1.50
C ILE A 177 -14.43 -9.52 -3.01
N ASN A 178 -14.18 -8.42 -3.74
CA ASN A 178 -13.95 -8.48 -5.19
C ASN A 178 -12.77 -9.41 -5.52
N PHE A 179 -11.68 -9.28 -4.76
CA PHE A 179 -10.52 -10.15 -4.89
C PHE A 179 -10.84 -11.61 -4.54
N LEU A 180 -11.56 -11.84 -3.43
CA LEU A 180 -11.96 -13.17 -2.99
C LEU A 180 -12.86 -13.88 -4.03
N ILE A 181 -13.82 -13.17 -4.61
CA ILE A 181 -14.70 -13.71 -5.66
C ILE A 181 -13.87 -14.15 -6.87
N ARG A 182 -12.95 -13.31 -7.35
CA ARG A 182 -12.04 -13.68 -8.46
C ARG A 182 -11.19 -14.90 -8.12
N PHE A 183 -10.69 -14.98 -6.89
CA PHE A 183 -9.86 -16.09 -6.44
C PHE A 183 -10.65 -17.41 -6.37
N ILE A 184 -11.85 -17.39 -5.75
CA ILE A 184 -12.72 -18.58 -5.65
C ILE A 184 -13.14 -19.03 -7.05
N MET A 185 -13.56 -18.10 -7.91
CA MET A 185 -13.94 -18.41 -9.28
C MET A 185 -12.77 -19.01 -10.06
N ALA A 186 -11.57 -18.44 -9.96
CA ALA A 186 -10.38 -19.00 -10.61
C ALA A 186 -10.06 -20.42 -10.14
N LYS A 187 -10.14 -20.69 -8.83
CA LYS A 187 -9.92 -22.04 -8.27
C LYS A 187 -10.96 -23.04 -8.75
N PHE A 188 -12.24 -22.64 -8.79
CA PHE A 188 -13.35 -23.50 -9.21
C PHE A 188 -13.31 -23.80 -10.73
N PHE A 189 -12.90 -22.84 -11.55
CA PHE A 189 -12.75 -23.03 -12.99
C PHE A 189 -11.45 -23.73 -13.39
N GLN A 190 -10.34 -23.56 -12.64
CA GLN A 190 -9.09 -24.29 -12.88
C GLN A 190 -9.20 -25.77 -12.53
N GLY A 191 -9.95 -26.12 -11.48
CA GLY A 191 -10.26 -27.52 -11.15
C GLY A 191 -10.93 -28.26 -12.31
N LYS A 192 -11.85 -27.60 -13.04
CA LYS A 192 -12.48 -28.18 -14.24
C LYS A 192 -11.53 -28.34 -15.43
N LYS A 193 -10.60 -27.40 -15.63
CA LYS A 193 -9.61 -27.50 -16.73
C LYS A 193 -8.57 -28.59 -16.50
N GLN A 194 -8.14 -28.83 -15.27
CA GLN A 194 -7.17 -29.90 -14.98
C GLN A 194 -7.80 -31.29 -15.15
N VAL A 195 -9.05 -31.48 -14.70
CA VAL A 195 -9.77 -32.76 -14.89
C VAL A 195 -9.98 -33.07 -16.38
N ALA A 196 -10.36 -32.06 -17.19
CA ALA A 196 -10.54 -32.25 -18.64
C ALA A 196 -9.23 -32.58 -19.38
N VAL A 197 -8.08 -32.05 -18.93
CA VAL A 197 -6.77 -32.36 -19.53
C VAL A 197 -6.32 -33.78 -19.17
N VAL A 198 -6.55 -34.24 -17.94
CA VAL A 198 -6.22 -35.62 -17.52
C VAL A 198 -7.07 -36.64 -18.28
N GLU A 199 -8.38 -36.39 -18.44
CA GLU A 199 -9.30 -37.24 -19.18
C GLU A 199 -8.96 -37.33 -20.69
N THR A 200 -8.41 -36.26 -21.27
CA THR A 200 -7.92 -36.25 -22.66
C THR A 200 -6.61 -37.03 -22.82
N ILE A 201 -5.76 -37.08 -21.79
CA ILE A 201 -4.51 -37.85 -21.83
C ILE A 201 -4.79 -39.35 -21.63
N GLU A 202 -5.71 -39.69 -20.72
CA GLU A 202 -6.09 -41.08 -20.38
C GLU A 202 -6.91 -41.76 -21.50
N SER A 203 -7.73 -41.01 -22.24
CA SER A 203 -8.39 -41.52 -23.45
C SER A 203 -7.41 -41.74 -24.61
N LYS A 204 -6.34 -40.95 -24.71
CA LYS A 204 -5.34 -41.07 -25.78
C LYS A 204 -4.36 -42.22 -25.57
N SER A 205 -4.07 -42.62 -24.33
CA SER A 205 -3.24 -43.80 -24.01
C SER A 205 -3.98 -45.12 -24.24
N THR A 206 -5.28 -45.19 -23.95
CA THR A 206 -6.08 -46.43 -24.08
C THR A 206 -6.19 -46.94 -25.53
N HIS A 207 -6.07 -46.05 -26.52
CA HIS A 207 -6.15 -46.41 -27.95
C HIS A 207 -4.80 -46.78 -28.59
N GLN A 208 -3.65 -46.53 -27.94
CA GLN A 208 -2.33 -46.83 -28.51
C GLN A 208 -1.77 -48.21 -28.13
N ASP A 209 -2.30 -48.84 -27.08
CA ASP A 209 -1.83 -50.15 -26.61
C ASP A 209 -2.50 -51.35 -27.31
N GLN A 210 -3.43 -51.12 -28.24
CA GLN A 210 -4.15 -52.19 -28.96
C GLN A 210 -3.67 -52.45 -30.40
N GLU A 211 -2.74 -51.67 -30.95
CA GLU A 211 -2.22 -51.87 -32.33
C GLU A 211 -0.82 -52.51 -32.40
N GLY A 212 -0.21 -52.89 -31.27
CA GLY A 212 1.14 -53.47 -31.21
C GLY A 212 1.22 -55.00 -31.22
N GLY A 213 0.12 -55.71 -31.47
CA GLY A 213 0.04 -57.17 -31.44
C GLY A 213 -0.31 -57.76 -32.80
N ASN A 214 0.65 -57.76 -33.73
CA ASN A 214 0.85 -58.75 -34.79
C ASN A 214 1.97 -58.29 -35.71
N LEU A 215 3.15 -58.88 -35.52
CA LEU A 215 4.10 -59.44 -36.50
C LEU A 215 5.44 -59.68 -35.79
#